data_AF-V4J470-F1
#
_entry.id   AF-V4J470-F1
#
_cell.length_a   1.000
_cell.length_b   1.000
_cell.length_c   1.000
_cell.angle_alpha   90.00
_cell.angle_beta   90.00
_cell.angle_gamma   90.00
#
_symmetry.space_group_name_H-M   'P 1'
#
loop_
_entity.id
_entity.type
_entity.pdbx_description
1 polymer ?
#
loop_
_entity_poly.entity_id
_entity_poly.type
_entity_poly.pdbx_seq_one_letter_code
_entity_poly.pdbx_strand_id
1 'polypeptide(L)'
;MTLPPKIAALVFVLSASNGHAGDTIMCQGFYDNVSRKVAHVERLGNDLSKLAVNRLFEDLKTDIQLCISHCDGGKFDYCNRVAKWFEVVNDCFL
;
A
#
# COMPACT_ATOMS: atom_id res chain seq x y z
N MET A 1 12.43 -9.79 -17.30
CA MET A 1 11.89 -10.70 -16.27
C MET A 1 10.40 -10.44 -16.19
N THR A 2 9.58 -11.41 -16.62
CA THR A 2 8.12 -11.31 -16.66
C THR A 2 7.54 -11.63 -15.28
N LEU A 3 6.89 -10.65 -14.66
CA LEU A 3 6.21 -10.76 -13.36
C LEU A 3 4.99 -11.70 -13.48
N PRO A 4 4.72 -12.58 -12.49
CA PRO A 4 3.65 -13.55 -12.57
C PRO A 4 2.25 -12.90 -12.61
N PRO A 5 1.31 -13.44 -13.41
CA PRO A 5 0.02 -12.82 -13.76
C PRO A 5 -1.03 -12.79 -12.63
N LYS A 6 -0.67 -13.11 -11.39
CA LYS A 6 -1.64 -13.32 -10.29
C LYS A 6 -2.02 -12.06 -9.52
N ILE A 7 -1.35 -10.93 -9.76
CA ILE A 7 -1.60 -9.66 -9.03
C ILE A 7 -2.33 -8.64 -9.93
N ALA A 8 -2.65 -9.00 -11.18
CA ALA A 8 -3.40 -8.12 -12.09
C ALA A 8 -4.90 -8.00 -11.76
N ALA A 9 -5.40 -8.71 -10.74
CA ALA A 9 -6.80 -8.74 -10.38
C ALA A 9 -7.00 -8.53 -8.88
N LEU A 10 -6.92 -7.29 -8.42
CA LEU A 10 -7.57 -6.91 -7.16
C LEU A 10 -8.13 -5.49 -7.27
N VAL A 11 -8.97 -5.29 -8.29
CA VAL A 11 -9.82 -4.11 -8.45
C VAL A 11 -11.16 -4.42 -7.78
N PHE A 12 -11.59 -3.51 -6.91
CA PHE A 12 -12.90 -3.41 -6.25
C PHE A 12 -13.24 -4.39 -5.11
N VAL A 13 -13.07 -3.92 -3.87
CA VAL A 13 -14.11 -4.08 -2.83
C VAL A 13 -14.18 -2.80 -1.99
N LEU A 14 -15.06 -1.88 -2.36
CA LEU A 14 -15.53 -0.80 -1.49
C LEU A 14 -16.38 -1.44 -0.38
N SER A 15 -15.74 -1.78 0.74
CA SER A 15 -16.47 -2.18 1.96
C SER A 15 -16.84 -0.93 2.72
N ALA A 16 -18.10 -0.52 2.61
CA ALA A 16 -18.73 0.45 3.50
C ALA A 16 -18.85 -0.20 4.90
N SER A 17 -17.88 0.04 5.76
CA SER A 17 -17.95 -0.32 7.18
C SER A 17 -18.40 0.92 7.97
N ASN A 18 -19.55 0.79 8.63
CA ASN A 18 -20.06 1.72 9.65
C ASN A 18 -19.09 1.75 10.84
N GLY A 19 -17.99 2.48 10.72
CA GLY A 19 -17.11 2.82 11.83
C GLY A 19 -17.41 4.23 12.31
N HIS A 20 -17.09 4.51 13.57
CA HIS A 20 -17.15 5.85 14.15
C HIS A 20 -16.53 6.87 13.17
N ALA A 21 -17.26 7.94 12.87
CA ALA A 21 -16.95 8.85 11.76
C ALA A 21 -15.56 9.51 11.85
N GLY A 22 -14.91 9.51 13.02
CA GLY A 22 -13.53 9.98 13.20
C GLY A 22 -12.48 9.01 12.68
N ASP A 23 -12.48 7.76 13.14
CA ASP A 23 -11.46 6.75 12.79
C ASP A 23 -11.60 6.22 11.36
N THR A 24 -12.84 6.16 10.86
CA THR A 24 -13.12 5.60 9.52
C THR A 24 -12.60 6.50 8.40
N ILE A 25 -12.65 7.82 8.59
CA ILE A 25 -12.12 8.81 7.62
C ILE A 25 -10.59 8.75 7.58
N MET A 26 -9.95 8.64 8.75
CA MET A 26 -8.48 8.50 8.82
C MET A 26 -8.03 7.20 8.16
N CYS A 27 -8.68 6.08 8.48
CA CYS A 27 -8.40 4.79 7.86
C CYS A 27 -8.57 4.81 6.33
N GLN A 28 -9.65 5.44 5.82
CA GLN A 28 -9.84 5.57 4.37
C GLN A 28 -8.71 6.39 3.73
N GLY A 29 -8.30 7.48 4.35
CA GLY A 29 -7.18 8.31 3.88
C GLY A 29 -5.88 7.52 3.78
N PHE A 30 -5.52 6.75 4.82
CA PHE A 30 -4.32 5.92 4.81
C PHE A 30 -4.40 4.80 3.77
N TYR A 31 -5.54 4.11 3.68
CA TYR A 31 -5.77 3.08 2.67
C TYR A 31 -5.61 3.61 1.23
N ASP A 32 -6.16 4.79 0.94
CA ASP A 32 -6.06 5.42 -0.37
C ASP A 32 -4.62 5.86 -0.67
N ASN A 33 -3.87 6.31 0.34
CA ASN A 33 -2.47 6.68 0.18
C ASN A 33 -1.59 5.46 -0.12
N VAL A 34 -1.73 4.39 0.67
CA VAL A 34 -1.04 3.11 0.43
C VAL A 34 -1.36 2.59 -0.98
N SER A 35 -2.63 2.55 -1.36
CA SER A 35 -3.06 2.02 -2.66
C SER A 35 -2.50 2.81 -3.84
N ARG A 36 -2.51 4.15 -3.77
CA ARG A 36 -1.94 5.00 -4.83
C ARG A 36 -0.43 4.84 -4.94
N LYS A 37 0.28 4.75 -3.81
CA LYS A 37 1.74 4.60 -3.78
C LYS A 37 2.19 3.22 -4.26
N VAL A 38 1.47 2.15 -3.90
CA VAL A 38 1.72 0.81 -4.45
C VAL A 38 1.57 0.83 -5.96
N ALA A 39 0.48 1.40 -6.49
CA ALA A 39 0.29 1.54 -7.94
C ALA A 39 1.40 2.38 -8.61
N HIS A 40 1.94 3.37 -7.90
CA HIS A 40 3.07 4.17 -8.37
C HIS A 40 4.36 3.35 -8.44
N VAL A 41 4.68 2.57 -7.40
CA VAL A 41 5.83 1.64 -7.40
C VAL A 41 5.69 0.60 -8.51
N GLU A 42 4.50 0.01 -8.69
CA GLU A 42 4.26 -1.00 -9.73
C GLU A 42 4.41 -0.43 -11.15
N ARG A 43 3.98 0.83 -11.38
CA ARG A 43 4.05 1.45 -12.71
C ARG A 43 5.39 2.09 -13.05
N LEU A 44 6.04 2.72 -12.07
CA LEU A 44 7.20 3.60 -12.31
C LEU A 44 8.45 3.16 -11.54
N GLY A 45 8.41 2.10 -10.75
CA GLY A 45 9.54 1.66 -9.92
C GLY A 45 10.84 1.44 -10.69
N ASN A 46 10.77 1.06 -11.98
CA ASN A 46 11.95 0.89 -12.85
C ASN A 46 12.44 2.19 -13.52
N ASP A 47 11.58 3.21 -13.64
CA ASP A 47 11.91 4.48 -14.30
C ASP A 47 12.31 5.60 -13.32
N LEU A 48 12.11 5.36 -12.01
CA LEU A 48 12.46 6.30 -10.96
C LEU A 48 13.94 6.18 -10.58
N SER A 49 14.56 7.33 -10.27
CA SER A 49 15.91 7.35 -9.70
C SER A 49 15.94 6.64 -8.34
N LYS A 50 17.06 5.98 -7.99
CA LYS A 50 17.21 5.31 -6.68
C LYS A 50 16.82 6.20 -5.48
N LEU A 51 17.10 7.50 -5.57
CA LEU A 51 16.72 8.48 -4.55
C LEU A 51 15.19 8.66 -4.46
N ALA A 52 14.50 8.75 -5.59
CA ALA A 52 13.05 8.89 -5.63
C ALA A 52 12.35 7.61 -5.18
N VAL A 53 12.89 6.44 -5.56
CA VAL A 53 12.43 5.13 -5.08
C VAL A 53 12.58 5.06 -3.55
N ASN A 54 13.76 5.30 -2.99
CA ASN A 54 13.95 5.26 -1.52
C ASN A 54 12.99 6.18 -0.77
N ARG A 55 12.76 7.41 -1.26
CA ARG A 55 11.82 8.34 -0.63
C ARG A 55 10.38 7.84 -0.71
N LEU A 56 9.98 7.27 -1.85
CA LEU A 56 8.65 6.68 -2.03
C LEU A 56 8.44 5.47 -1.12
N PHE A 57 9.48 4.66 -0.92
CA PHE A 57 9.44 3.50 -0.04
C PHE A 57 9.33 3.91 1.44
N GLU A 58 10.12 4.87 1.92
CA GLU A 58 10.01 5.39 3.30
C GLU A 58 8.61 5.99 3.58
N ASP A 59 8.06 6.74 2.62
CA ASP A 59 6.74 7.34 2.74
C ASP A 59 5.63 6.27 2.74
N LEU A 60 5.75 5.25 1.87
CA LEU A 60 4.83 4.11 1.82
C LEU A 60 4.89 3.28 3.11
N LYS A 61 6.07 3.06 3.69
CA LYS A 61 6.23 2.37 4.98
C LYS A 61 5.47 3.08 6.10
N THR A 62 5.58 4.40 6.16
CA THR A 62 4.87 5.22 7.16
C THR A 62 3.35 5.09 6.98
N ASP A 63 2.85 5.22 5.75
CA ASP A 63 1.42 5.08 5.45
C ASP A 63 0.88 3.68 5.76
N ILE A 64 1.67 2.63 5.51
CA ILE A 64 1.30 1.25 5.85
C ILE A 64 1.17 1.08 7.37
N GLN A 65 2.12 1.61 8.15
CA GLN A 65 2.07 1.56 9.61
C GLN A 65 0.84 2.29 10.16
N LEU A 66 0.55 3.49 9.64
CA LEU A 66 -0.64 4.25 10.00
C LEU A 66 -1.92 3.53 9.60
N CYS A 67 -1.96 2.93 8.40
CA CYS A 67 -3.10 2.12 7.97
C CYS A 67 -3.35 0.93 8.89
N ILE A 68 -2.30 0.15 9.23
CA ILE A 68 -2.41 -1.00 10.13
C ILE A 68 -2.85 -0.57 11.54
N SER A 69 -2.41 0.60 12.00
CA SER A 69 -2.74 1.10 13.34
C SER A 69 -4.13 1.72 13.46
N HIS A 70 -4.73 2.19 12.36
CA HIS A 70 -6.01 2.91 12.37
C HIS A 70 -7.14 2.19 11.63
N CYS A 71 -6.84 1.16 10.84
CA CYS A 71 -7.83 0.37 10.11
C CYS A 71 -8.05 -0.99 10.76
N ASP A 72 -9.28 -1.48 10.63
CA ASP A 72 -9.67 -2.85 10.95
C ASP A 72 -10.28 -3.54 9.71
N GLY A 73 -10.47 -4.86 9.81
CA GLY A 73 -11.14 -5.68 8.80
C GLY A 73 -10.43 -5.70 7.45
N GLY A 74 -11.18 -5.60 6.35
CA GLY A 74 -10.63 -5.77 5.00
C GLY A 74 -9.53 -4.77 4.61
N LYS A 75 -9.56 -3.55 5.18
CA LYS A 75 -8.52 -2.54 4.95
C LYS A 75 -7.24 -2.84 5.73
N PHE A 76 -7.37 -3.30 6.98
CA PHE A 76 -6.25 -3.83 7.75
C PHE A 76 -5.58 -4.99 7.00
N ASP A 77 -6.37 -5.96 6.54
CA ASP A 77 -5.86 -7.12 5.81
C ASP A 77 -5.11 -6.72 4.54
N TYR A 78 -5.61 -5.71 3.83
CA TYR A 78 -4.92 -5.14 2.67
C TYR A 78 -3.58 -4.52 3.06
N CYS A 79 -3.57 -3.59 4.02
CA CYS A 79 -2.34 -2.91 4.43
C CYS A 79 -1.31 -3.87 5.02
N ASN A 80 -1.74 -4.91 5.74
CA ASN A 80 -0.86 -5.97 6.24
C ASN A 80 -0.28 -6.84 5.12
N ARG A 81 -1.05 -7.13 4.06
CA ARG A 81 -0.50 -7.81 2.87
C ARG A 81 0.51 -6.95 2.14
N VAL A 82 0.23 -5.65 1.98
CA VAL A 82 1.17 -4.71 1.36
C VAL A 82 2.44 -4.60 2.20
N ALA A 83 2.36 -4.60 3.53
CA ALA A 83 3.54 -4.60 4.42
C ALA A 83 4.48 -5.78 4.12
N LYS A 84 3.92 -7.00 4.02
CA LYS A 84 4.71 -8.21 3.71
C LYS A 84 5.31 -8.16 2.31
N TRP A 85 4.57 -7.67 1.32
CA TRP A 85 5.09 -7.47 -0.03
C TRP A 85 6.22 -6.45 -0.05
N PHE A 86 6.07 -5.37 0.71
CA PHE A 86 7.04 -4.29 0.84
C PHE A 86 8.37 -4.79 1.41
N GLU A 87 8.34 -5.66 2.43
CA GLU A 87 9.56 -6.29 2.98
C GLU A 87 10.34 -7.08 1.91
N VAL A 88 9.65 -7.82 1.05
CA VAL A 88 10.27 -8.60 -0.03
C VAL A 88 10.83 -7.70 -1.13
N VAL A 89 10.10 -6.66 -1.51
CA VAL A 89 10.49 -5.77 -2.61
C VAL A 89 11.59 -4.79 -2.20
N ASN A 90 11.58 -4.28 -0.97
CA ASN A 90 12.62 -3.39 -0.47
C ASN A 90 14.01 -4.07 -0.52
N ASP A 91 14.07 -5.38 -0.28
CA ASP A 91 15.30 -6.18 -0.40
C ASP A 91 15.79 -6.32 -1.87
N CYS A 92 14.91 -6.15 -2.86
CA CYS A 92 15.26 -6.22 -4.29
C CYS A 92 15.74 -4.87 -4.89
N PHE A 93 15.45 -3.74 -4.25
CA PHE A 93 15.80 -2.40 -4.77
C PHE A 93 17.02 -1.75 -4.09
N LEU A 94 17.38 -2.21 -2.88
CA LEU A 94 18.61 -1.83 -2.16
C LEU A 94 19.82 -2.62 -2.67
#